data_AF-A0A699TR12-F1
#
_entry.id   AF-A0A699TR12-F1
#
_cell.length_a   1.000
_cell.length_b   1.000
_cell.length_c   1.000
_cell.angle_alpha   90.00
_cell.angle_beta   90.00
_cell.angle_gamma   90.00
#
_symmetry.space_group_name_H-M   'P 1'
#
loop_
_entity.id
_entity.type
_entity.pdbx_description
1 polymer ?
#
loop_
_entity_poly.entity_id
_entity_poly.type
_entity_poly.pdbx_seq_one_letter_code
_entity_poly.pdbx_strand_id
1 'polypeptide(L)' 'RTGRNLGANGPTSMGFDMSKVKCYNCHRKGHFARECSYDWSFQAEEEPTNYALMASLLPVLLLTMR' A
#
# COMPACT_ATOMS: atom_id res chain seq x y z
N ARG A 1 -0.55 15.04 -34.13
CA ARG A 1 -1.50 14.07 -33.56
C ARG A 1 -0.80 12.71 -33.47
N THR A 2 0.02 12.52 -32.44
CA THR A 2 0.84 11.30 -32.27
C THR A 2 0.37 10.61 -31.00
N GLY A 3 -0.69 9.82 -31.14
CA GLY A 3 -1.17 8.93 -30.09
C GLY A 3 -0.22 7.74 -30.00
N ARG A 4 0.66 7.72 -29.00
CA ARG A 4 1.45 6.53 -28.69
C ARG A 4 0.53 5.56 -27.95
N ASN A 5 0.06 4.53 -28.64
CA ASN A 5 -0.72 3.45 -28.03
C ASN A 5 0.20 2.61 -27.14
N LEU A 6 0.37 3.01 -25.88
CA LEU A 6 1.07 2.22 -24.86
C LEU A 6 0.10 1.14 -24.36
N GLY A 7 -0.10 0.11 -25.18
CA GLY A 7 -0.71 -1.15 -24.75
C GLY A 7 0.26 -1.92 -23.87
N ALA A 8 0.42 -1.49 -22.61
CA ALA A 8 1.21 -2.20 -21.62
C ALA A 8 0.32 -3.23 -20.92
N ASN A 9 0.36 -4.46 -21.42
CA ASN A 9 -0.27 -5.63 -20.80
C ASN A 9 0.79 -6.47 -20.04
N GLY A 10 1.87 -5.83 -19.56
CA GLY A 10 2.98 -6.49 -18.87
C GLY A 10 3.23 -5.83 -17.52
N PRO A 11 3.71 -6.58 -16.50
CA PRO A 11 3.92 -6.06 -15.17
C PRO A 11 4.90 -4.90 -15.27
N THR A 12 4.40 -3.71 -14.96
CA THR A 12 4.97 -2.43 -15.36
C THR A 12 6.35 -2.19 -14.74
N SER A 13 7.42 -2.69 -15.35
CA SER A 13 8.81 -2.44 -14.94
C SER A 13 9.33 -1.09 -15.45
N MET A 14 8.51 -0.03 -15.39
CA MET A 14 8.88 1.33 -15.83
C MET A 14 9.84 2.05 -14.87
N GLY A 15 10.56 1.36 -13.99
CA GLY A 15 11.46 1.97 -13.01
C GLY A 15 10.76 2.92 -12.02
N PHE A 16 9.43 2.92 -12.00
CA PHE A 16 8.63 3.65 -11.03
C PHE A 16 8.48 2.82 -9.76
N ASP A 17 8.62 3.49 -8.63
CA ASP A 17 8.41 2.89 -7.32
C ASP A 17 6.92 2.56 -7.12
N MET A 18 6.56 1.29 -7.36
CA MET A 18 5.18 0.79 -7.25
C MET A 18 4.61 1.00 -5.84
N SER A 19 5.46 1.08 -4.80
CA SER A 19 5.02 1.37 -3.43
C SER A 19 4.39 2.75 -3.27
N LYS A 20 4.65 3.69 -4.19
CA LYS A 20 4.09 5.05 -4.20
C LYS A 20 2.91 5.22 -5.15
N VAL A 21 2.70 4.27 -6.06
CA VAL A 21 1.61 4.32 -7.05
C VAL A 21 0.30 3.95 -6.37
N LYS A 22 -0.62 4.91 -6.21
CA LYS A 22 -1.97 4.70 -5.64
C LYS A 22 -3.02 4.59 -6.75
N CYS A 23 -3.79 3.50 -6.75
CA CYS A 23 -4.95 3.32 -7.62
C CYS A 23 -6.06 4.32 -7.22
N TYR A 24 -6.65 5.03 -8.19
CA TYR A 24 -7.73 5.99 -7.89
C TYR A 24 -9.09 5.33 -7.63
N ASN A 25 -9.29 4.08 -8.05
CA ASN A 25 -10.56 3.37 -7.94
C ASN A 25 -10.71 2.67 -6.58
N CYS A 26 -9.69 1.90 -6.17
CA CYS A 26 -9.68 1.19 -4.88
C CYS A 26 -8.83 1.86 -3.80
N HIS A 27 -8.13 2.95 -4.13
CA HIS A 27 -7.26 3.70 -3.22
C HIS A 27 -6.12 2.88 -2.58
N ARG A 28 -5.74 1.73 -3.16
CA ARG A 28 -4.61 0.90 -2.71
C ARG A 28 -3.35 1.21 -3.51
N LYS A 29 -2.17 1.03 -2.89
CA LYS A 29 -0.88 1.21 -3.56
C LYS A 29 -0.47 -0.04 -4.35
N GLY A 30 0.58 0.05 -5.15
CA GLY A 30 1.18 -1.09 -5.84
C GLY A 30 0.66 -1.40 -7.23
N HIS A 31 -0.37 -0.70 -7.73
CA HIS A 31 -0.92 -0.95 -9.06
C HIS A 31 -1.63 0.26 -9.67
N PHE A 32 -1.75 0.27 -11.00
CA PHE A 32 -2.55 1.27 -11.71
C PHE A 32 -4.04 0.90 -11.71
N ALA A 33 -4.93 1.89 -11.83
CA ALA A 33 -6.36 1.62 -11.87
C ALA A 33 -6.81 0.69 -13.00
N ARG A 34 -6.02 0.57 -14.07
CA ARG A 34 -6.27 -0.37 -15.18
C ARG A 34 -6.01 -1.84 -14.80
N GLU A 35 -5.18 -2.08 -13.79
CA GLU A 35 -4.82 -3.39 -13.25
C GLU A 35 -5.59 -3.70 -11.95
N CYS A 36 -6.55 -2.84 -11.58
CA CYS A 36 -7.30 -2.96 -10.34
C CYS A 36 -8.20 -4.20 -10.37
N SER A 37 -7.70 -5.29 -9.79
CA SER A 37 -8.53 -6.44 -9.42
C SER A 37 -9.21 -6.15 -8.08
N TYR A 38 -10.49 -6.47 -7.94
CA TYR A 38 -11.25 -6.33 -6.69
C TYR A 38 -10.85 -7.40 -5.66
N ASP A 39 -9.56 -7.73 -5.57
CA ASP A 39 -9.09 -8.62 -4.53
C ASP A 39 -9.05 -7.82 -3.23
N TRP A 40 -9.97 -8.16 -2.34
CA TRP A 40 -10.23 -7.51 -1.07
C TRP A 40 -9.10 -7.74 -0.07
N SER A 41 -8.09 -8.55 -0.41
CA SER A 41 -6.97 -8.96 0.44
C SER A 41 -6.35 -7.76 1.16
N PHE A 42 -6.79 -7.58 2.41
CA PHE A 42 -6.32 -6.57 3.35
C PHE A 42 -4.83 -6.81 3.58
N GLN A 43 -3.98 -5.84 3.25
CA GLN A 43 -2.62 -5.82 3.77
C GLN A 43 -2.31 -4.40 4.25
N ALA A 44 -2.46 -4.26 5.57
CA ALA A 44 -1.56 -3.54 6.45
C ALA A 44 -0.85 -2.33 5.84
N GLU A 45 -1.57 -1.23 5.72
CA GLU A 45 -0.98 0.09 5.98
C GLU A 45 -1.23 0.47 7.44
N GLU A 46 -1.01 -0.45 8.39
CA GLU A 46 -0.49 0.01 9.67
C GLU A 46 1.01 0.14 9.45
N GLU A 47 1.47 1.38 9.33
CA GLU A 47 2.89 1.71 9.44
C GLU A 47 3.51 0.85 10.55
N PRO A 48 4.64 0.16 10.31
CA PRO A 48 5.24 -0.72 11.32
C PRO A 48 5.61 0.03 12.61
N THR A 49 5.69 1.36 12.54
CA THR A 49 5.90 2.26 13.67
C THR A 49 4.72 2.27 14.64
N ASN A 50 3.48 2.12 14.16
CA ASN A 50 2.30 2.08 15.02
C ASN A 50 2.34 0.82 15.89
N TYR A 51 2.44 -0.36 15.28
CA TYR A 51 2.53 -1.62 16.02
C TYR A 51 3.74 -1.67 16.99
N ALA A 52 4.91 -1.17 16.57
CA ALA A 52 6.08 -1.11 17.44
C ALA A 52 5.92 -0.11 18.62
N LEU A 53 5.29 1.05 18.38
CA LEU A 53 4.92 2.00 19.44
C LEU A 53 3.87 1.39 20.40
N MET A 54 2.84 0.71 19.88
CA MET A 54 1.84 0.05 20.71
C MET A 54 2.47 -1.07 21.56
N ALA A 55 3.36 -1.87 20.98
CA ALA A 55 4.07 -2.94 21.67
C ALA A 55 5.04 -2.42 22.76
N SER A 56 5.69 -1.28 22.52
CA SER A 56 6.62 -0.68 23.49
C SER A 56 5.91 0.03 24.65
N LEU A 57 4.69 0.52 24.45
CA LEU A 57 3.88 1.16 25.50
C LEU A 57 3.06 0.16 26.35
N LEU A 58 2.80 -1.05 25.84
CA LEU A 58 2.10 -2.12 26.56
C LEU A 58 2.67 -2.45 27.97
N PRO A 59 4.00 -2.65 28.14
CA PRO A 59 4.55 -2.92 29.47
C PRO A 59 4.42 -1.72 30.42
N VAL A 60 4.53 -0.49 29.92
CA VAL A 60 4.37 0.73 30.72
C VAL A 60 2.94 0.84 31.26
N LEU A 61 1.95 0.57 30.41
CA LEU A 61 0.54 0.58 30.79
C LEU A 61 0.22 -0.47 31.86
N LEU A 62 0.78 -1.68 31.74
CA LEU A 62 0.61 -2.77 32.73
C LEU A 62 1.24 -2.43 34.08
N LEU A 63 2.33 -1.65 34.11
CA LEU A 63 2.97 -1.20 35.35
C LEU A 63 2.18 -0.10 36.06
N THR A 64 1.46 0.75 35.32
CA THR A 64 0.65 1.83 35.89
C THR A 64 -0.72 1.40 36.42
N MET A 65 -1.20 0.23 35.98
CA MET A 65 -2.51 -0.32 36.36
C MET A 65 -2.41 -1.35 37.51
N ARG A 66 -1.24 -1.45 38.14
CA ARG A 66 -0.98 -2.33 39.29
C ARG A 66 -0.87 -1.54 40.58
#